data_AF-A0A2N2ZZP9-F1
#
_entry.id   AF-A0A2N2ZZP9-F1
#
_cell.length_a   1.000
_cell.length_b   1.000
_cell.length_c   1.000
_cell.angle_alpha   90.00
_cell.angle_beta   90.00
_cell.angle_gamma   90.00
#
_symmetry.space_group_name_H-M   'P 1'
#
loop_
_entity.id
_entity.type
_entity.pdbx_description
1 polymer ?
#
loop_
_entity_poly.entity_id
_entity_poly.type
_entity_poly.pdbx_seq_one_letter_code
_entity_poly.pdbx_strand_id
1 'polypeptide(L)' 'MKTQFVTDDHGKKIAVILPVKDYEKIMEKLDEIECVKAYDNAKARKQEFIPAEDVFKAVEQKRKQA' A
#
# COMPACT_ATOMS: atom_id res chain seq x y z
N MET A 1 18.66 -4.17 19.87
CA MET A 1 17.82 -4.12 21.10
C MET A 1 16.87 -5.29 21.05
N LYS A 2 16.59 -5.95 22.18
CA LYS A 2 15.53 -6.98 22.25
C LYS A 2 14.17 -6.27 22.34
N THR A 3 13.14 -6.82 21.69
CA THR A 3 11.76 -6.29 21.75
C THR A 3 11.28 -6.22 23.20
N GLN A 4 10.73 -5.07 23.60
CA GLN A 4 10.18 -4.85 24.94
C GLN A 4 8.68 -4.66 24.86
N PHE A 5 7.96 -5.13 25.88
CA PHE A 5 6.51 -4.99 25.96
C PHE A 5 6.15 -4.14 27.17
N VAL A 6 5.18 -3.24 26.98
CA VAL A 6 4.52 -2.51 28.07
C VAL A 6 3.27 -3.30 28.43
N THR A 7 3.08 -3.58 29.72
CA THR A 7 1.92 -4.31 30.23
C THR A 7 1.03 -3.42 31.08
N ASP A 8 -0.26 -3.75 31.15
CA ASP A 8 -1.15 -3.21 32.16
C ASP A 8 -0.87 -3.82 33.56
N ASP A 9 -1.67 -3.42 34.54
CA ASP A 9 -1.65 -3.89 35.93
C ASP A 9 -1.99 -5.37 36.08
N HIS A 10 -2.66 -5.97 35.09
CA HIS A 10 -2.98 -7.39 35.03
C HIS A 10 -1.91 -8.20 34.27
N GLY A 11 -0.84 -7.56 33.80
CA GLY A 11 0.25 -8.20 33.04
C GLY A 11 -0.06 -8.43 31.56
N LYS A 12 -1.17 -7.90 31.04
CA LYS A 12 -1.52 -7.99 29.62
C LYS A 12 -0.67 -6.99 28.82
N LYS A 13 -0.05 -7.45 27.74
CA LYS A 13 0.74 -6.60 26.84
C LYS A 13 -0.17 -5.64 26.08
N ILE A 14 0.06 -4.34 26.25
CA ILE A 14 -0.74 -3.27 25.62
C ILE A 14 0.06 -2.44 24.60
N ALA A 15 1.39 -2.45 24.70
CA ALA A 15 2.25 -1.81 23.71
C ALA A 15 3.57 -2.56 23.54
N VAL A 16 4.30 -2.25 22.48
CA VAL A 16 5.61 -2.81 22.15
C VAL A 16 6.57 -1.68 21.79
N ILE A 17 7.80 -1.77 22.29
CA ILE A 17 8.88 -0.86 21.92
C ILE A 17 9.79 -1.60 20.94
N LEU A 18 9.93 -1.04 19.75
CA LEU A 18 10.71 -1.58 18.64
C LEU A 18 11.83 -0.60 18.28
N PRO A 19 12.99 -1.10 17.83
CA PRO A 19 13.93 -0.27 17.10
C PRO A 19 13.24 0.38 15.89
N VAL A 20 13.54 1.65 15.64
CA VAL A 20 12.92 2.42 14.53
C VAL A 20 13.06 1.69 13.20
N LYS A 21 14.23 1.11 12.92
CA LYS A 21 14.50 0.33 11.71
C LYS A 21 13.55 -0.86 11.52
N ASP A 22 13.15 -1.53 12.61
CA ASP A 22 12.24 -2.66 12.53
C ASP A 22 10.80 -2.19 12.28
N TYR A 23 10.41 -1.07 12.88
CA TYR A 23 9.12 -0.42 12.61
C TYR A 23 9.03 0.03 11.13
N GLU A 24 10.02 0.74 10.61
CA GLU A 24 10.06 1.20 9.22
C GLU A 24 9.95 0.04 8.24
N LYS A 25 10.65 -1.07 8.51
CA LYS A 25 10.56 -2.29 7.69
C LYS A 25 9.18 -2.92 7.71
N ILE A 26 8.45 -2.84 8.83
CA ILE A 26 7.06 -3.30 8.90
C ILE A 26 6.16 -2.40 8.06
N MET A 27 6.34 -1.08 8.16
CA MET A 27 5.55 -0.11 7.38
C MET A 27 5.76 -0.30 5.88
N GLU A 28 7.01 -0.44 5.42
CA GLU A 28 7.32 -0.70 4.01
C GLU A 28 6.61 -1.96 3.49
N LYS A 29 6.63 -3.05 4.27
CA LYS A 29 5.93 -4.29 3.90
C LYS A 29 4.42 -4.15 3.87
N LEU A 30 3.84 -3.31 4.73
CA LEU A 30 2.40 -3.04 4.72
C LEU A 30 2.02 -2.32 3.42
N ASP A 31 2.80 -1.33 3.00
CA ASP A 31 2.57 -0.60 1.74
C ASP A 31 2.67 -1.53 0.51
N GLU A 32 3.64 -2.46 0.51
CA GLU A 32 3.74 -3.49 -0.53
C GLU A 32 2.48 -4.38 -0.58
N ILE A 33 1.95 -4.79 0.57
CA ILE A 33 0.73 -5.59 0.65
C ILE A 33 -0.48 -4.81 0.14
N GLU A 34 -0.56 -3.51 0.40
CA GLU A 34 -1.62 -2.66 -0.14
C GLU A 34 -1.57 -2.58 -1.66
N CYS A 35 -0.37 -2.48 -2.25
CA CYS A 35 -0.18 -2.55 -3.70
C CYS A 35 -0.70 -3.88 -4.28
N VAL A 36 -0.39 -5.01 -3.63
CA VAL A 36 -0.87 -6.34 -4.05
C VAL A 36 -2.40 -6.41 -3.99
N LYS A 37 -3.01 -5.96 -2.90
CA LYS A 37 -4.48 -5.92 -2.76
C LYS A 37 -5.13 -5.05 -3.85
N ALA A 38 -4.54 -3.89 -4.15
CA ALA A 38 -5.02 -3.01 -5.20
C ALA A 38 -4.96 -3.68 -6.57
N TYR A 39 -3.87 -4.40 -6.86
CA TYR A 39 -3.72 -5.19 -8.09
C TYR A 39 -4.80 -6.28 -8.19
N ASP A 40 -4.98 -7.09 -7.13
CA ASP A 40 -5.96 -8.16 -7.11
C ASP A 40 -7.38 -7.63 -7.33
N ASN A 41 -7.75 -6.54 -6.64
CA ASN A 41 -9.03 -5.85 -6.84
C ASN A 41 -9.20 -5.36 -8.28
N ALA A 42 -8.15 -4.80 -8.88
CA ALA A 42 -8.17 -4.33 -10.26
C ALA A 42 -8.29 -5.48 -11.28
N LYS A 43 -7.81 -6.68 -10.93
CA LYS A 43 -7.86 -7.89 -11.77
C LYS A 43 -9.12 -8.72 -11.57
N ALA A 44 -9.77 -8.63 -10.41
CA ALA A 44 -11.03 -9.33 -10.14
C ALA A 44 -12.22 -8.81 -10.98
N ARG A 45 -12.16 -7.55 -11.42
CA ARG A 45 -13.17 -6.95 -12.31
C ARG A 45 -12.93 -7.32 -13.78
N LYS A 46 -14.02 -7.34 -14.58
CA LYS A 46 -13.90 -7.41 -16.04
C LYS A 46 -13.10 -6.22 -16.55
N GLN A 47 -12.04 -6.49 -17.30
CA GLN A 47 -11.16 -5.47 -17.85
C GLN A 47 -11.57 -5.15 -19.29
N GLU A 48 -11.61 -3.88 -19.63
CA GLU A 48 -11.70 -3.41 -21.00
C GLU A 48 -10.29 -3.06 -21.47
N PHE A 49 -9.94 -3.52 -22.67
CA PHE A 49 -8.62 -3.30 -23.25
C PHE A 49 -8.77 -2.37 -24.44
N ILE A 50 -8.14 -1.20 -24.34
CA ILE A 50 -8.11 -0.18 -25.38
C ILE A 50 -6.66 -0.11 -25.89
N PRO A 51 -6.43 -0.02 -27.22
CA PRO A 51 -5.10 0.19 -27.75
C PRO A 51 -4.42 1.42 -27.14
N ALA A 52 -3.16 1.28 -26.72
CA ALA A 52 -2.45 2.35 -26.02
C ALA A 52 -2.37 3.64 -26.84
N GLU A 53 -2.21 3.52 -28.16
CA GLU A 53 -2.19 4.65 -29.09
C GLU A 53 -3.47 5.49 -29.01
N ASP A 54 -4.62 4.85 -28.90
CA ASP A 54 -5.92 5.55 -28.85
C ASP A 54 -6.10 6.26 -27.51
N VAL A 55 -5.66 5.63 -26.40
CA VAL A 55 -5.65 6.26 -25.08
C VAL A 55 -4.74 7.49 -25.06
N PHE A 56 -3.52 7.38 -25.58
CA PHE A 56 -2.59 8.51 -25.61
C PHE A 56 -3.11 9.67 -26.45
N LYS A 57 -3.68 9.39 -27.64
CA LYS A 57 -4.33 10.42 -28.47
C LYS A 57 -5.43 11.14 -27.69
N ALA A 58 -6.30 10.41 -26.98
CA ALA A 58 -7.39 10.99 -26.21
C ALA A 58 -6.90 11.86 -25.03
N VAL A 59 -5.86 11.42 -24.31
CA VAL A 59 -5.27 12.19 -23.19
C VAL A 59 -4.62 13.47 -23.69
N GLU A 60 -3.85 13.41 -24.77
CA GLU A 60 -3.19 14.58 -25.36
C GLU A 60 -4.18 15.59 -25.94
N GLN A 61 -5.28 15.13 -26.54
CA GLN A 61 -6.37 16.02 -26.97
C GLN A 61 -7.00 16.76 -25.79
N LYS A 62 -7.25 16.08 -24.66
CA LYS A 62 -7.78 16.73 -23.45
C LYS A 62 -6.82 17.78 -22.88
N ARG A 63 -5.52 17.49 -22.83
CA ARG A 63 -4.49 18.44 -22.33
C ARG A 63 -4.42 19.71 -23.18
N LYS A 64 -4.60 19.61 -24.49
CA LYS A 64 -4.59 20.77 -25.41
C LYS A 64 -5.85 21.65 -25.32
N GLN A 65 -6.91 21.14 -24.70
CA GLN A 65 -8.19 21.84 -24.52
C GLN A 65 -8.32 22.51 -23.14
N ALA A 66 -7.34 22.30 -22.26
CA ALA A 66 -7.22 22.93 -20.94
C ALA A 66 -6.25 24.11 -21.00
#